data_AF-A0A6N2VT09-F1
#
_entry.id   AF-A0A6N2VT09-F1
#
_cell.length_a   1.000
_cell.length_b   1.000
_cell.length_c   1.000
_cell.angle_alpha   90.00
_cell.angle_beta   90.00
_cell.angle_gamma   90.00
#
_symmetry.space_group_name_H-M   'P 1'
#
loop_
_entity.id
_entity.type
_entity.pdbx_description
1 polymer ?
#
loop_
_entity_poly.entity_id
_entity_poly.type
_entity_poly.pdbx_seq_one_letter_code
_entity_poly.pdbx_strand_id
1 'polypeptide(L)'
;MVIQRYSNEMEPERTYSISEAARYLGVHRCTLYAYINHLEHPLPFVKVPETGKLMFYGRDLIAYKTTGLPKRGRKRKNGIS
;
A
#
# COMPACT_ATOMS: atom_id res chain seq x y z
N MET A 1 9.24 -16.20 -13.50
CA MET A 1 9.01 -15.13 -12.50
C MET A 1 9.24 -15.73 -11.13
N VAL A 2 10.35 -15.37 -10.47
CA VAL A 2 10.63 -15.84 -9.10
C VAL A 2 9.67 -15.11 -8.17
N ILE A 3 8.61 -15.80 -7.74
CA ILE A 3 7.77 -15.34 -6.63
C ILE A 3 8.60 -15.59 -5.37
N GLN A 4 9.48 -14.65 -5.03
CA GLN A 4 10.13 -14.65 -3.72
C GLN A 4 9.03 -14.53 -2.67
N ARG A 5 8.62 -15.68 -2.12
CA ARG A 5 7.82 -15.81 -0.92
C ARG A 5 8.66 -15.33 0.26
N TYR A 6 8.83 -14.01 0.38
CA TYR A 6 9.24 -13.44 1.65
C TYR A 6 8.14 -13.76 2.65
N SER A 7 8.54 -14.36 3.76
CA SER A 7 7.73 -14.52 4.96
C SER A 7 6.94 -13.24 5.18
N ASN A 8 5.62 -13.36 5.24
CA ASN A 8 4.67 -12.25 5.34
C ASN A 8 4.69 -11.58 6.74
N GLU A 9 5.82 -11.67 7.45
CA GLU A 9 6.07 -11.04 8.74
C GLU A 9 6.61 -9.65 8.49
N MET A 10 5.72 -8.69 8.64
CA MET A 10 6.05 -7.27 8.65
C MET A 10 6.27 -6.85 10.11
N GLU A 11 7.40 -6.22 10.39
CA GLU A 11 7.76 -5.71 11.71
C GLU A 11 7.14 -4.32 11.89
N PRO A 12 6.36 -4.08 12.96
CA PRO A 12 5.63 -2.83 13.11
C PRO A 12 6.52 -1.58 13.23
N GLU A 13 7.70 -1.73 13.82
CA GLU A 13 8.66 -0.66 14.10
C GLU A 13 9.52 -0.29 12.89
N ARG A 14 9.61 -1.17 11.90
CA ARG A 14 10.46 -0.98 10.73
C ARG A 14 9.76 -0.13 9.67
N THR A 15 10.56 0.59 8.89
CA THR A 15 10.09 1.30 7.69
C THR A 15 10.38 0.51 6.43
N TYR A 16 9.46 0.60 5.47
CA TYR A 16 9.46 -0.13 4.22
C TYR A 16 9.32 0.81 3.04
N SER A 17 9.97 0.47 1.93
CA SER A 17 9.85 1.20 0.67
C SER A 17 8.50 0.93 -0.01
N ILE A 18 8.16 1.75 -1.02
CA ILE A 18 6.99 1.56 -1.89
C ILE A 18 6.91 0.12 -2.44
N SER A 19 8.03 -0.45 -2.87
CA SER A 19 8.05 -1.78 -3.48
C SER A 19 7.73 -2.88 -2.47
N GLU A 20 8.23 -2.74 -1.24
CA GLU A 20 7.97 -3.69 -0.15
C GLU A 20 6.52 -3.57 0.33
N ALA A 21 6.04 -2.35 0.52
CA ALA A 21 4.65 -2.08 0.89
C ALA A 21 3.67 -2.60 -0.16
N ALA A 22 3.93 -2.38 -1.46
CA ALA A 22 3.12 -2.92 -2.55
C ALA A 22 3.07 -4.45 -2.54
N ARG A 23 4.22 -5.10 -2.29
CA ARG A 23 4.30 -6.55 -2.16
C ARG A 23 3.50 -7.07 -0.96
N TYR A 24 3.63 -6.42 0.20
CA TYR A 24 2.92 -6.81 1.42
C TYR A 24 1.40 -6.67 1.29
N LEU A 25 0.93 -5.57 0.69
CA LEU A 25 -0.49 -5.34 0.44
C LEU A 25 -1.03 -6.17 -0.74
N GLY A 26 -0.17 -6.80 -1.53
CA GLY A 26 -0.56 -7.59 -2.70
C GLY A 26 -1.13 -6.75 -3.84
N VAL A 27 -0.68 -5.49 -3.98
CA VAL A 27 -1.16 -4.55 -5.00
C VAL A 27 -0.03 -4.04 -5.88
N HIS A 28 -0.38 -3.43 -7.02
CA HIS A 28 0.61 -2.77 -7.87
C HIS A 28 1.10 -1.46 -7.25
N ARG A 29 2.34 -1.06 -7.54
CA ARG A 29 2.93 0.21 -7.04
C ARG A 29 2.07 1.43 -7.35
N CYS A 30 1.42 1.46 -8.50
CA CYS A 30 0.51 2.55 -8.87
C CYS A 30 -0.70 2.67 -7.92
N THR A 31 -1.20 1.55 -7.40
CA THR A 31 -2.30 1.55 -6.43
C THR A 31 -1.88 2.17 -5.11
N LEU A 32 -0.62 1.97 -4.69
CA LEU A 32 -0.10 2.63 -3.49
C LEU A 32 -0.15 4.15 -3.59
N TYR A 33 0.24 4.74 -4.73
CA TYR A 33 0.12 6.19 -4.92
C TYR A 33 -1.33 6.67 -4.86
N ALA A 34 -2.29 5.85 -5.31
CA ALA A 34 -3.70 6.17 -5.18
C ALA A 34 -4.18 6.08 -3.71
N TYR A 35 -3.65 5.15 -2.93
CA TYR A 35 -3.94 5.04 -1.49
C TYR A 35 -3.36 6.19 -0.69
N ILE A 36 -2.14 6.63 -1.02
CA ILE A 36 -1.51 7.80 -0.39
C ILE A 36 -2.36 9.06 -0.60
N ASN A 37 -2.92 9.23 -1.80
CA ASN A 37 -3.75 10.39 -2.15
C ASN A 37 -5.25 10.15 -1.92
N HIS A 38 -5.63 9.13 -1.16
CA HIS A 38 -7.04 8.84 -0.92
C HIS A 38 -7.64 9.85 0.07
N LEU A 39 -8.84 10.35 -0.23
CA LEU A 39 -9.48 11.40 0.57
C LEU A 39 -9.95 10.92 1.95
N GLU A 40 -10.65 9.77 2.00
CA GLU A 40 -11.23 9.27 3.26
C GLU A 40 -10.27 8.39 4.08
N HIS A 41 -9.50 7.53 3.41
CA HIS A 41 -8.56 6.60 4.06
C HIS A 41 -7.17 6.66 3.40
N PRO A 42 -6.42 7.75 3.59
CA PRO A 42 -5.07 7.87 3.08
C PRO A 42 -4.15 6.84 3.74
N LEU A 43 -3.24 6.23 2.95
CA LEU A 43 -2.17 5.40 3.50
C LEU A 43 -1.07 6.30 4.08
N PRO A 44 -0.77 6.22 5.39
CA PRO A 44 0.27 7.04 6.01
C PRO A 44 1.65 6.74 5.42
N PHE A 45 2.44 7.78 5.19
CA PHE A 45 3.80 7.66 4.70
C PHE A 45 4.69 8.75 5.31
N VAL A 46 5.99 8.46 5.35
CA VAL A 46 7.03 9.42 5.73
C VAL A 46 7.89 9.71 4.50
N LYS A 47 8.13 10.99 4.23
CA LYS A 47 9.08 11.41 3.21
C LYS A 47 10.44 11.63 3.85
N VAL A 48 11.43 10.87 3.43
CA VAL A 48 12.81 11.03 3.92
C VAL A 48 13.38 12.33 3.34
N PRO A 49 13.78 13.32 4.16
CA PRO A 49 14.20 14.63 3.68
C PRO A 49 15.47 14.57 2.81
N GLU A 50 16.40 13.66 3.12
CA GLU A 50 17.66 13.54 2.37
C GLU A 50 17.50 12.97 0.96
N THR A 51 16.60 12.00 0.78
CA THR A 51 16.48 11.26 -0.49
C THR A 51 15.17 11.51 -1.22
N GLY A 52 14.21 12.17 -0.58
CA GLY A 52 12.85 12.35 -1.07
C GLY A 52 12.03 11.05 -1.18
N LYS A 53 12.58 9.90 -0.73
CA LYS A 53 11.93 8.60 -0.82
C LYS A 53 10.73 8.52 0.12
N LEU A 54 9.67 7.87 -0.35
CA LEU A 54 8.50 7.55 0.47
C LEU A 54 8.75 6.22 1.20
N MET A 55 8.60 6.27 2.51
CA MET A 55 8.70 5.13 3.42
C MET A 55 7.40 4.95 4.18
N PHE A 56 7.09 3.72 4.55
CA PHE A 56 5.86 3.34 5.26
C PHE A 56 6.24 2.58 6.53
N TYR A 57 5.63 2.89 7.67
CA TYR A 57 5.82 2.08 8.86
C TYR A 57 5.08 0.75 8.73
N GLY A 58 5.69 -0.33 9.22
CA GLY A 58 5.08 -1.65 9.21
C GLY A 58 3.74 -1.65 9.95
N ARG A 59 3.64 -0.97 11.10
CA ARG A 59 2.38 -0.87 11.87
C ARG A 59 1.24 -0.27 11.06
N ASP A 60 1.54 0.73 10.23
CA ASP A 60 0.54 1.41 9.41
C ASP A 60 0.11 0.50 8.26
N LEU A 61 1.05 -0.22 7.64
CA LEU A 61 0.74 -1.20 6.59
C LEU A 61 -0.09 -2.38 7.12
N ILE A 62 0.23 -2.88 8.31
CA ILE A 62 -0.53 -3.95 8.99
C ILE A 62 -1.94 -3.45 9.33
N ALA A 63 -2.05 -2.26 9.94
CA ALA A 63 -3.34 -1.64 10.25
C ALA A 63 -4.17 -1.45 8.96
N TYR A 64 -3.57 -0.90 7.91
CA TYR A 64 -4.26 -0.65 6.64
C TYR A 64 -4.73 -1.94 5.93
N LYS A 65 -3.94 -3.02 6.03
CA LYS A 65 -4.31 -4.34 5.50
C LYS A 65 -5.45 -4.98 6.30
N THR A 66 -5.44 -4.81 7.63
CA THR A 66 -6.45 -5.38 8.53
C THR A 66 -7.78 -4.62 8.49
N THR A 67 -7.77 -3.28 8.32
CA THR A 67 -8.97 -2.47 8.10
C THR A 67 -9.65 -2.74 6.75
N GLY A 68 -8.97 -3.46 5.86
CA GLY A 68 -9.40 -3.69 4.49
C GLY A 68 -8.89 -2.62 3.55
N LEU A 69 -8.38 -3.05 2.40
CA LEU A 69 -7.89 -2.15 1.36
C LEU A 69 -9.05 -1.40 0.71
N PRO A 70 -8.95 -0.06 0.52
CA PRO A 70 -9.96 0.67 -0.22
C PRO A 70 -10.08 0.07 -1.61
N LYS A 71 -11.22 -0.56 -1.89
CA LYS A 71 -11.59 -0.95 -3.24
C LYS A 71 -11.98 0.33 -3.97
N ARG A 72 -11.06 0.93 -4.73
CA ARG A 72 -11.47 1.78 -5.86
C ARG A 72 -12.37 0.89 -6.70
N GLY A 73 -13.68 1.15 -6.63
CA GLY A 73 -14.67 0.31 -7.25
C GLY A 73 -14.20 -0.05 -8.65
N ARG A 74 -14.08 -1.34 -8.96
CA ARG A 74 -13.97 -1.79 -10.35
C ARG A 74 -15.08 -1.05 -11.06
N LYS A 75 -14.75 -0.12 -11.99
CA LYS A 75 -15.75 0.57 -12.80
C LYS A 75 -16.67 -0.54 -13.33
N ARG A 76 -17.86 -0.69 -12.77
CA ARG A 76 -18.89 -1.46 -13.42
C ARG A 76 -19.14 -0.62 -14.66
N LYS A 77 -18.81 -1.17 -15.83
CA LYS A 77 -19.34 -0.63 -17.07
C LYS A 77 -20.84 -0.59 -16.81
N ASN A 78 -21.43 0.60 -16.69
CA ASN A 78 -22.87 0.72 -16.60
C ASN A 78 -23.42 0.00 -17.83
N GLY A 79 -23.84 -1.25 -17.64
CA GLY A 79 -24.71 -1.93 -18.56
C GLY A 79 -26.04 -1.22 -18.38
N ILE A 80 -26.23 -0.15 -19.14
CA ILE A 80 -27.56 0.36 -19.40
C ILE A 80 -28.11 -0.61 -20.43
N SER A 81 -29.00 -1.46 -19.93
CA SER A 81 -29.89 -2.35 -20.67
C SER A 81 -30.77 -1.57 -21.64
#